data_AF-A0A537E3Z1-F1
#
_entry.id   AF-A0A537E3Z1-F1
#
_cell.length_a   1.000
_cell.length_b   1.000
_cell.length_c   1.000
_cell.angle_alpha   90.00
_cell.angle_beta   90.00
_cell.angle_gamma   90.00
#
_symmetry.space_group_name_H-M   'P 1'
#
loop_
_entity.id
_entity.type
_entity.pdbx_description
1 polymer ?
#
loop_
_entity_poly.entity_id
_entity_poly.type
_entity_poly.pdbx_seq_one_letter_code
_entity_poly.pdbx_strand_id
1 'polypeptide(L)'
;MRLPFWLWAVIIGFVPTRLLATLDYLIVPPAGLGGYFLDTALVLSLFLVYFVYAIHFISKRMERLDNYVTQMNPDQPVNALRIPFRLANVFAVWVVLLLAITLLFGLPSPAAIFSEHITVIAYFFFILASFLWIYGYSMYVIHRAGKLPLRLKPFTEDRTLGLRPFGSASLRLASIYAVFPVTWTFVELVSIDVEIPGGLAITFAPIRLTDIIFSVGLILVGIVLFFLPLLSIRKRLLDAKRQELSWVTPRYTTVIAKLKEQVPKTAQEDKANQTQALADELTIVRQIQQDIQRIQSWPFDVGVVSRLATILVVPPILGVLARVLILVFLHL
;
A
#
# COMPACT_ATOMS: atom_id res chain seq x y z
N MET A 1 -3.79 31.51 16.20
CA MET A 1 -4.37 30.90 14.99
C MET A 1 -3.62 29.61 14.69
N ARG A 2 -4.32 28.46 14.53
CA ARG A 2 -3.67 27.19 14.16
C ARG A 2 -3.54 27.14 12.64
N LEU A 3 -2.32 27.08 12.11
CA LEU A 3 -2.08 26.97 10.67
C LEU A 3 -2.68 25.65 10.12
N PRO A 4 -3.20 25.65 8.88
CA PRO A 4 -3.74 24.44 8.27
C PRO A 4 -2.62 23.43 7.98
N PHE A 5 -2.95 22.13 8.01
CA PHE A 5 -1.96 21.05 7.87
C PHE A 5 -1.15 21.11 6.57
N TRP A 6 -1.78 21.49 5.45
CA TRP A 6 -1.08 21.60 4.16
C TRP A 6 0.08 22.59 4.21
N LEU A 7 -0.09 23.69 4.96
CA LEU A 7 0.91 24.73 5.09
C LEU A 7 2.07 24.26 5.98
N TRP A 8 1.80 23.46 7.01
CA TRP A 8 2.86 22.76 7.75
C TRP A 8 3.64 21.77 6.90
N ALA A 9 2.97 21.01 6.03
CA ALA A 9 3.65 20.09 5.13
C ALA A 9 4.60 20.84 4.17
N VAL A 10 4.15 21.98 3.62
CA VAL A 10 4.98 22.86 2.79
C VAL A 10 6.17 23.39 3.58
N ILE A 11 5.96 23.87 4.82
CA ILE A 11 7.06 24.36 5.67
C ILE A 11 8.10 23.26 5.92
N ILE A 12 7.66 22.06 6.34
CA ILE A 12 8.56 20.92 6.64
C ILE A 12 9.32 20.46 5.39
N GLY A 13 8.68 20.52 4.22
CA GLY A 13 9.27 20.10 2.95
C GLY A 13 10.22 21.12 2.33
N PHE A 14 9.93 22.42 2.42
CA PHE A 14 10.69 23.47 1.70
C PHE A 14 11.65 24.27 2.58
N VAL A 15 11.31 24.54 3.84
CA VAL A 15 12.14 25.44 4.67
C VAL A 15 13.48 24.78 5.03
N PRO A 16 13.51 23.55 5.60
CA PRO A 16 14.78 22.90 5.93
C PRO A 16 15.62 22.60 4.70
N THR A 17 15.01 22.15 3.60
CA THR A 17 15.74 21.84 2.37
C THR A 17 16.36 23.08 1.75
N ARG A 18 15.65 24.22 1.72
CA ARG A 18 16.21 25.48 1.20
C ARG A 18 17.29 26.03 2.12
N LEU A 19 17.11 25.96 3.44
CA LEU A 19 18.17 26.35 4.38
C LEU A 19 19.43 25.50 4.20
N LEU A 20 19.29 24.18 4.07
CA LEU A 20 20.41 23.29 3.84
C LEU A 20 21.07 23.55 2.48
N ALA A 21 20.28 23.71 1.42
CA ALA A 21 20.80 24.05 0.09
C ALA A 21 21.50 25.42 0.05
N THR A 22 21.01 26.41 0.80
CA THR A 22 21.71 27.71 0.94
C THR A 22 23.04 27.56 1.66
N LEU A 23 23.12 26.70 2.68
CA LEU A 23 24.38 26.44 3.38
C LEU A 23 25.39 25.76 2.44
N ASP A 24 24.93 24.79 1.65
CA ASP A 24 25.76 24.14 0.63
C ASP A 24 26.27 25.17 -0.40
N TYR A 25 25.39 26.06 -0.89
CA TYR A 25 25.73 27.14 -1.83
C TYR A 25 26.78 28.12 -1.28
N LEU A 26 26.69 28.48 0.00
CA LEU A 26 27.64 29.39 0.64
C LEU A 26 29.05 28.78 0.77
N ILE A 27 29.15 27.45 0.84
CA ILE A 27 30.41 26.73 1.01
C ILE A 27 31.01 26.38 -0.36
N VAL A 28 30.18 25.96 -1.32
CA VAL A 28 30.58 25.61 -2.69
C VAL A 28 29.59 26.26 -3.68
N PRO A 29 29.87 27.45 -4.21
CA PRO A 29 28.94 28.12 -5.12
C PRO A 29 28.89 27.41 -6.48
N PRO A 30 27.72 26.88 -6.93
CA PRO A 30 27.52 26.37 -8.28
C PRO A 30 27.54 27.50 -9.33
N ALA A 31 27.56 27.11 -10.60
CA ALA A 31 27.75 27.95 -11.79
C ALA A 31 26.57 28.91 -12.13
N GLY A 32 26.02 29.63 -11.14
CA GLY A 32 25.07 30.74 -11.33
C GLY A 32 23.78 30.66 -10.51
N LEU A 33 23.02 31.76 -10.52
CA LEU A 33 21.76 31.90 -9.77
C LEU A 33 20.59 31.07 -10.34
N GLY A 34 20.62 30.74 -11.64
CA GLY A 34 19.57 29.92 -12.28
C GLY A 34 19.51 28.50 -11.75
N GLY A 35 20.68 27.87 -11.55
CA GLY A 35 20.80 26.53 -10.98
C GLY A 35 20.34 26.45 -9.52
N TYR A 36 20.38 27.54 -8.76
CA TYR A 36 19.89 27.57 -7.37
C TYR A 36 18.35 27.50 -7.27
N PHE A 37 17.61 28.08 -8.22
CA PHE A 37 16.15 28.08 -8.17
C PHE A 37 15.55 26.74 -8.62
N LEU A 38 16.13 26.12 -9.65
CA LEU A 38 15.72 24.84 -10.23
C LEU A 38 16.80 23.78 -9.95
N ASP A 39 16.98 23.45 -8.67
CA ASP A 39 17.95 22.49 -8.17
C ASP A 39 17.32 21.16 -7.72
N THR A 40 18.19 20.19 -7.44
CA THR A 40 17.81 18.92 -6.80
C THR A 40 17.03 19.14 -5.50
N ALA A 41 17.36 20.18 -4.72
CA ALA A 41 16.66 20.48 -3.47
C ALA A 41 15.19 20.84 -3.69
N LEU A 42 14.83 21.56 -4.77
CA LEU A 42 13.42 21.81 -5.13
C LEU A 42 12.67 20.51 -5.39
N VAL A 43 13.24 19.61 -6.20
CA VAL A 43 12.63 18.32 -6.54
C VAL A 43 12.41 17.49 -5.28
N LEU A 44 13.44 17.37 -4.43
CA LEU A 44 13.35 16.66 -3.16
C LEU A 44 12.31 17.29 -2.23
N SER A 45 12.19 18.63 -2.20
CA SER A 45 11.18 19.33 -1.40
C SER A 45 9.75 18.93 -1.79
N LEU A 46 9.46 18.77 -3.08
CA LEU A 46 8.14 18.32 -3.55
C LEU A 46 7.81 16.91 -3.02
N PHE A 47 8.78 16.00 -3.08
CA PHE A 47 8.63 14.66 -2.53
C PHE A 47 8.47 14.67 -1.01
N LEU A 48 9.19 15.54 -0.30
CA LEU A 48 9.04 15.70 1.15
C LEU A 48 7.63 16.15 1.53
N VAL A 49 7.06 17.15 0.84
CA VAL A 49 5.68 17.57 1.05
C VAL A 49 4.73 16.39 0.83
N TYR A 50 4.94 15.64 -0.25
CA TYR A 50 4.18 14.43 -0.53
C TYR A 50 4.28 13.40 0.59
N PHE A 51 5.47 13.11 1.12
CA PHE A 51 5.66 12.15 2.23
C PHE A 51 4.96 12.60 3.50
N VAL A 52 5.06 13.87 3.88
CA VAL A 52 4.38 14.41 5.06
C VAL A 52 2.86 14.29 4.89
N TYR A 53 2.34 14.58 3.69
CA TYR A 53 0.93 14.41 3.39
C TYR A 53 0.50 12.93 3.43
N ALA A 54 1.31 12.04 2.86
CA ALA A 54 1.08 10.61 2.86
C ALA A 54 1.06 10.05 4.29
N ILE A 55 2.02 10.43 5.14
CA ILE A 55 2.06 10.10 6.57
C ILE A 55 0.75 10.49 7.27
N HIS A 56 0.28 11.72 7.05
CA HIS A 56 -0.97 12.20 7.65
C HIS A 56 -2.18 11.43 7.15
N PHE A 57 -2.24 11.15 5.85
CA PHE A 57 -3.30 10.35 5.25
C PHE A 57 -3.35 8.95 5.86
N ILE A 58 -2.21 8.25 5.94
CA ILE A 58 -2.08 6.90 6.51
C ILE A 58 -2.58 6.91 7.96
N SER A 59 -2.10 7.87 8.75
CA SER A 59 -2.44 7.99 10.17
C SER A 59 -3.95 8.20 10.37
N LYS A 60 -4.56 9.14 9.64
CA LYS A 60 -6.00 9.41 9.70
C LYS A 60 -6.84 8.22 9.22
N ARG A 61 -6.30 7.42 8.31
CA ARG A 61 -6.99 6.20 7.84
C ARG A 61 -6.92 5.09 8.86
N MET A 62 -5.78 4.91 9.52
CA MET A 62 -5.62 3.94 10.60
C MET A 62 -6.50 4.27 11.81
N GLU A 63 -6.64 5.54 12.18
CA GLU A 63 -7.56 5.97 13.23
C GLU A 63 -9.03 5.59 12.92
N ARG A 64 -9.47 5.81 11.67
CA ARG A 64 -10.81 5.38 11.25
C ARG A 64 -10.99 3.86 11.31
N LEU A 65 -9.93 3.11 11.02
CA LEU A 65 -9.97 1.65 11.08
C LEU A 65 -9.98 1.15 12.54
N ASP A 66 -9.27 1.83 13.45
CA ASP A 66 -9.29 1.58 14.89
C ASP A 66 -10.68 1.78 15.49
N ASN A 67 -11.34 2.89 15.12
CA ASN A 67 -12.72 3.16 15.51
C ASN A 67 -13.68 2.06 15.01
N TYR A 68 -13.46 1.55 13.80
CA TYR A 68 -14.26 0.45 13.24
C TYR A 68 -14.04 -0.88 13.98
N VAL A 69 -12.79 -1.20 14.33
CA VAL A 69 -12.45 -2.39 15.13
C VAL A 69 -13.10 -2.33 16.50
N THR A 70 -13.02 -1.19 17.18
CA THR A 70 -13.62 -0.97 18.50
C THR A 70 -15.14 -1.19 18.48
N GLN A 71 -15.82 -0.82 17.38
CA GLN A 71 -17.25 -1.09 17.20
C GLN A 71 -17.56 -2.59 17.02
N MET A 72 -16.65 -3.36 16.40
CA MET A 72 -16.82 -4.80 16.19
C MET A 72 -16.47 -5.66 17.41
N ASN A 73 -15.59 -5.16 18.28
CA ASN A 73 -15.20 -5.87 19.50
C ASN A 73 -14.89 -4.86 20.62
N PRO A 74 -15.88 -4.53 21.48
CA PRO A 74 -15.68 -3.57 22.57
C PRO A 74 -14.77 -4.09 23.68
N ASP A 75 -14.49 -5.40 23.72
CA ASP A 75 -13.62 -6.02 24.72
C ASP A 75 -12.12 -5.87 24.38
N GLN A 76 -11.78 -5.25 23.23
CA GLN A 76 -10.40 -4.98 22.87
C GLN A 76 -9.83 -3.75 23.58
N PRO A 77 -8.50 -3.75 23.87
CA PRO A 77 -7.85 -2.57 24.41
C PRO A 77 -7.96 -1.40 23.42
N VAL A 78 -8.35 -0.24 23.94
CA VAL A 78 -8.37 1.04 23.23
C VAL A 78 -6.99 1.28 22.59
N ASN A 79 -6.95 1.65 21.31
CA ASN A 79 -5.73 1.85 20.49
C ASN A 79 -5.04 0.58 19.96
N ALA A 80 -5.78 -0.52 19.73
CA ALA A 80 -5.22 -1.76 19.17
C ALA A 80 -4.49 -1.55 17.82
N LEU A 81 -4.91 -0.56 17.01
CA LEU A 81 -4.33 -0.26 15.71
C LEU A 81 -3.45 1.00 15.68
N ARG A 82 -3.13 1.59 16.84
CA ARG A 82 -2.33 2.82 16.90
C ARG A 82 -0.89 2.55 16.47
N ILE A 83 -0.38 3.41 15.58
CA ILE A 83 1.01 3.37 15.12
C ILE A 83 1.90 4.00 16.20
N PRO A 84 2.87 3.28 16.80
CA PRO A 84 3.83 3.85 17.71
C PRO A 84 4.83 4.66 16.88
N PHE A 85 4.68 5.97 16.92
CA PHE A 85 5.69 6.88 16.38
C PHE A 85 6.81 7.02 17.41
N ARG A 86 7.79 6.09 17.37
CA ARG A 86 9.01 6.16 18.17
C ARG A 86 10.15 6.58 17.26
N LEU A 87 10.81 7.69 17.61
CA LEU A 87 11.96 8.21 16.85
C LEU A 87 13.07 7.17 16.69
N ALA A 88 13.29 6.31 17.69
CA ALA A 88 14.26 5.22 17.61
C ALA A 88 13.99 4.24 16.44
N ASN A 89 12.72 3.95 16.16
CA ASN A 89 12.35 3.03 15.08
C ASN A 89 12.52 3.68 13.71
N VAL A 90 12.14 4.96 13.61
CA VAL A 90 12.40 5.77 12.41
C VAL A 90 13.90 5.86 12.15
N PHE A 91 14.69 6.09 13.20
CA PHE A 91 16.15 6.14 13.11
C PHE A 91 16.73 4.81 12.66
N ALA A 92 16.22 3.67 13.16
CA ALA A 92 16.65 2.36 12.69
C ALA A 92 16.37 2.16 11.19
N VAL A 93 15.18 2.54 10.70
CA VAL A 93 14.87 2.49 9.26
C VAL A 93 15.77 3.42 8.46
N TRP A 94 16.03 4.63 8.99
CA TRP A 94 16.91 5.60 8.35
C TRP A 94 18.34 5.09 8.21
N VAL A 95 18.91 4.50 9.26
CA VAL A 95 20.25 3.90 9.23
C VAL A 95 20.31 2.74 8.23
N VAL A 96 19.31 1.86 8.21
CA VAL A 96 19.24 0.75 7.22
C VAL A 96 19.17 1.30 5.80
N LEU A 97 18.38 2.35 5.58
CA LEU A 97 18.25 2.99 4.28
C LEU A 97 19.57 3.62 3.84
N LEU A 98 20.22 4.38 4.72
CA LEU A 98 21.54 4.97 4.46
C LEU A 98 22.58 3.89 4.14
N LEU A 99 22.59 2.78 4.88
CA LEU A 99 23.49 1.67 4.60
C LEU A 99 23.23 1.09 3.21
N ALA A 100 21.97 0.86 2.84
CA ALA A 100 21.60 0.38 1.50
C ALA A 100 22.03 1.37 0.40
N ILE A 101 21.86 2.68 0.62
CA ILE A 101 22.30 3.72 -0.31
C ILE A 101 23.81 3.74 -0.45
N THR A 102 24.55 3.72 0.67
CA THR A 102 26.02 3.69 0.61
C THR A 102 26.56 2.43 -0.05
N LEU A 103 25.84 1.30 0.05
CA LEU A 103 26.20 0.06 -0.63
C LEU A 103 25.94 0.14 -2.15
N LEU A 104 24.87 0.82 -2.57
CA LEU A 104 24.50 0.95 -3.98
C LEU A 104 25.27 2.05 -4.71
N PHE A 105 25.49 3.19 -4.06
CA PHE A 105 26.05 4.41 -4.66
C PHE A 105 27.50 4.70 -4.24
N GLY A 106 28.02 3.97 -3.25
CA GLY A 106 29.36 4.19 -2.68
C GLY A 106 29.36 5.20 -1.55
N LEU A 107 30.53 5.34 -0.90
CA LEU A 107 30.75 6.38 0.10
C LEU A 107 31.09 7.70 -0.59
N PRO A 108 30.42 8.81 -0.21
CA PRO A 108 30.77 10.11 -0.73
C PRO A 108 32.17 10.51 -0.26
N SER A 109 32.91 11.19 -1.13
CA SER A 109 34.19 11.80 -0.72
C SER A 109 33.94 12.96 0.25
N PRO A 110 34.87 13.29 1.17
CA PRO A 110 34.68 14.40 2.10
C PRO A 110 34.44 15.76 1.41
N ALA A 111 35.03 15.96 0.24
CA ALA A 111 34.79 17.15 -0.58
C ALA A 111 33.39 17.17 -1.23
N ALA A 112 32.82 15.99 -1.49
CA ALA A 112 31.50 15.84 -2.10
C ALA A 112 30.32 16.20 -1.16
N ILE A 113 30.57 16.26 0.16
CA ILE A 113 29.52 16.49 1.17
C ILE A 113 28.70 17.74 0.89
N PHE A 114 29.35 18.84 0.50
CA PHE A 114 28.69 20.10 0.21
C PHE A 114 28.39 20.28 -1.28
N SER A 115 29.21 19.73 -2.18
CA SER A 115 29.00 19.87 -3.62
C SER A 115 27.86 18.99 -4.17
N GLU A 116 27.49 17.91 -3.48
CA GLU A 116 26.44 16.98 -3.90
C GLU A 116 25.15 17.07 -3.05
N HIS A 117 24.99 18.14 -2.25
CA HIS A 117 23.82 18.33 -1.40
C HIS A 117 23.55 17.18 -0.41
N ILE A 118 24.61 16.57 0.15
CA ILE A 118 24.48 15.37 0.98
C ILE A 118 23.62 15.62 2.22
N THR A 119 23.66 16.83 2.78
CA THR A 119 22.83 17.19 3.94
C THR A 119 21.33 17.21 3.58
N VAL A 120 20.98 17.73 2.41
CA VAL A 120 19.60 17.72 1.87
C VAL A 120 19.16 16.28 1.61
N ILE A 121 20.04 15.46 1.03
CA ILE A 121 19.80 14.03 0.76
C ILE A 121 19.58 13.26 2.07
N ALA A 122 20.39 13.50 3.10
CA ALA A 122 20.25 12.86 4.41
C ALA A 122 18.91 13.20 5.08
N TYR A 123 18.50 14.47 5.01
CA TYR A 123 17.19 14.93 5.50
C TYR A 123 16.04 14.32 4.70
N PHE A 124 16.15 14.26 3.37
CA PHE A 124 15.20 13.58 2.50
C PHE A 124 14.99 12.13 2.92
N PHE A 125 16.08 11.39 3.12
CA PHE A 125 16.03 10.00 3.54
C PHE A 125 15.48 9.81 4.95
N PHE A 126 15.65 10.78 5.85
CA PHE A 126 15.05 10.74 7.18
C PHE A 126 13.52 10.82 7.14
N ILE A 127 12.98 11.71 6.32
CA ILE A 127 11.52 11.80 6.12
C ILE A 127 11.00 10.60 5.34
N LEU A 128 11.74 10.11 4.33
CA LEU A 128 11.39 8.85 3.65
C LEU A 128 11.36 7.68 4.63
N ALA A 129 12.34 7.55 5.52
CA ALA A 129 12.35 6.52 6.56
C ALA A 129 11.15 6.62 7.51
N SER A 130 10.75 7.84 7.88
CA SER A 130 9.53 8.09 8.67
C SER A 130 8.28 7.59 7.93
N PHE A 131 8.18 7.90 6.63
CA PHE A 131 7.11 7.43 5.77
C PHE A 131 7.09 5.89 5.64
N LEU A 132 8.24 5.28 5.36
CA LEU A 132 8.39 3.83 5.24
C LEU A 132 8.02 3.10 6.53
N TRP A 133 8.45 3.63 7.69
CA TRP A 133 8.08 3.09 8.99
C TRP A 133 6.56 3.11 9.18
N ILE A 134 5.92 4.26 8.92
CA ILE A 134 4.47 4.42 9.09
C ILE A 134 3.70 3.51 8.12
N TYR A 135 4.13 3.44 6.86
CA TYR A 135 3.55 2.55 5.86
C TYR A 135 3.69 1.08 6.27
N GLY A 136 4.91 0.62 6.54
CA GLY A 136 5.18 -0.78 6.90
C GLY A 136 4.48 -1.20 8.19
N TYR A 137 4.51 -0.35 9.21
CA TYR A 137 3.81 -0.63 10.46
C TYR A 137 2.29 -0.64 10.28
N SER A 138 1.73 0.25 9.46
CA SER A 138 0.28 0.23 9.16
C SER A 138 -0.16 -1.10 8.52
N MET A 139 0.61 -1.61 7.55
CA MET A 139 0.36 -2.91 6.93
C MET A 139 0.49 -4.07 7.93
N TYR A 140 1.52 -4.03 8.78
CA TYR A 140 1.73 -5.02 9.84
C TYR A 140 0.58 -5.04 10.86
N VAL A 141 0.09 -3.87 11.26
CA VAL A 141 -1.04 -3.74 12.19
C VAL A 141 -2.32 -4.25 11.56
N ILE A 142 -2.60 -3.94 10.29
CA ILE A 142 -3.75 -4.50 9.58
C ILE A 142 -3.63 -6.03 9.48
N HIS A 143 -2.43 -6.54 9.21
CA HIS A 143 -2.17 -7.98 9.24
C HIS A 143 -2.45 -8.59 10.61
N ARG A 144 -2.04 -7.94 11.69
CA ARG A 144 -2.36 -8.37 13.06
C ARG A 144 -3.86 -8.29 13.34
N ALA A 145 -4.55 -7.26 12.85
CA ALA A 145 -5.99 -7.08 12.99
C ALA A 145 -6.78 -8.24 12.36
N GLY A 146 -6.32 -8.75 11.22
CA GLY A 146 -6.90 -9.92 10.57
C GLY A 146 -6.77 -11.22 11.37
N LYS A 147 -5.96 -11.26 12.45
CA LYS A 147 -5.83 -12.40 13.37
C LYS A 147 -6.64 -12.24 14.65
N LEU A 148 -7.24 -11.06 14.88
CA LEU A 148 -8.00 -10.81 16.10
C LEU A 148 -9.36 -11.55 16.06
N PRO A 149 -9.89 -11.98 17.21
CA PRO A 149 -11.22 -12.57 17.31
C PRO A 149 -12.29 -11.47 17.15
N LEU A 150 -12.47 -10.98 15.93
CA LEU A 150 -13.51 -10.03 15.59
C LEU A 150 -14.86 -10.76 15.51
N ARG A 151 -15.92 -10.15 16.07
CA ARG A 151 -17.30 -10.62 15.87
C ARG A 151 -17.69 -10.29 14.43
N LEU A 152 -17.70 -11.31 13.59
CA LEU A 152 -17.99 -11.18 12.16
C LEU A 152 -19.47 -10.90 11.96
N LYS A 153 -19.81 -10.07 10.97
CA LYS A 153 -21.20 -9.86 10.58
C LYS A 153 -21.78 -11.12 9.94
N PRO A 154 -23.09 -11.37 10.07
CA PRO A 154 -23.76 -12.45 9.37
C PRO A 154 -23.53 -12.33 7.85
N PHE A 155 -23.27 -13.45 7.18
CA PHE A 155 -23.05 -13.48 5.73
C PHE A 155 -24.24 -12.94 4.91
N THR A 156 -25.46 -13.04 5.46
CA THR A 156 -26.68 -12.50 4.87
C THR A 156 -26.71 -10.98 4.80
N GLU A 157 -25.99 -10.30 5.70
CA GLU A 157 -25.87 -8.84 5.74
C GLU A 157 -24.67 -8.35 4.90
N ASP A 158 -23.54 -9.06 4.95
CA ASP A 158 -22.33 -8.71 4.19
C ASP A 158 -21.54 -9.96 3.76
N ARG A 159 -21.35 -10.10 2.44
CA ARG A 159 -20.57 -11.20 1.84
C ARG A 159 -19.08 -11.20 2.22
N THR A 160 -18.57 -10.07 2.71
CA THR A 160 -17.19 -9.90 3.21
C THR A 160 -17.09 -10.01 4.73
N LEU A 161 -18.20 -10.32 5.41
CA LEU A 161 -18.27 -10.49 6.87
C LEU A 161 -17.83 -9.23 7.66
N GLY A 162 -17.91 -8.05 7.03
CA GLY A 162 -17.43 -6.78 7.57
C GLY A 162 -15.93 -6.51 7.37
N LEU A 163 -15.19 -7.34 6.61
CA LEU A 163 -13.74 -7.21 6.45
C LEU A 163 -13.32 -6.32 5.26
N ARG A 164 -14.27 -5.85 4.43
CA ARG A 164 -14.01 -4.93 3.31
C ARG A 164 -13.26 -3.65 3.68
N PRO A 165 -13.50 -2.99 4.84
CA PRO A 165 -12.73 -1.81 5.24
C PRO A 165 -11.23 -2.05 5.37
N PHE A 166 -10.80 -3.25 5.80
CA PHE A 166 -9.38 -3.61 5.92
C PHE A 166 -8.74 -3.84 4.55
N GLY A 167 -9.43 -4.55 3.66
CA GLY A 167 -8.97 -4.75 2.27
C GLY A 167 -8.84 -3.42 1.53
N SER A 168 -9.88 -2.58 1.58
CA SER A 168 -9.86 -1.26 0.93
C SER A 168 -8.83 -0.29 1.55
N ALA A 169 -8.59 -0.36 2.86
CA ALA A 169 -7.53 0.41 3.50
C ALA A 169 -6.14 -0.03 3.00
N SER A 170 -5.86 -1.34 3.00
CA SER A 170 -4.59 -1.89 2.50
C SER A 170 -4.33 -1.49 1.04
N LEU A 171 -5.35 -1.58 0.18
CA LEU A 171 -5.25 -1.17 -1.22
C LEU A 171 -4.90 0.32 -1.37
N ARG A 172 -5.59 1.21 -0.64
CA ARG A 172 -5.32 2.65 -0.69
C ARG A 172 -3.93 3.01 -0.16
N LEU A 173 -3.50 2.35 0.92
CA LEU A 173 -2.15 2.52 1.48
C LEU A 173 -1.09 2.11 0.44
N ALA A 174 -1.27 0.98 -0.23
CA ALA A 174 -0.38 0.52 -1.28
C ALA A 174 -0.39 1.46 -2.51
N SER A 175 -1.56 1.98 -2.90
CA SER A 175 -1.65 2.97 -3.99
C SER A 175 -0.87 4.23 -3.66
N ILE A 176 -0.95 4.73 -2.43
CA ILE A 176 -0.17 5.90 -2.00
C ILE A 176 1.29 5.55 -2.08
N TYR A 177 1.73 4.46 -1.44
CA TYR A 177 3.13 4.01 -1.51
C TYR A 177 3.68 3.95 -2.94
N ALA A 178 2.92 3.38 -3.88
CA ALA A 178 3.35 3.19 -5.26
C ALA A 178 3.62 4.51 -6.02
N VAL A 179 3.02 5.64 -5.62
CA VAL A 179 3.24 6.93 -6.28
C VAL A 179 4.71 7.31 -6.25
N PHE A 180 5.38 7.15 -5.11
CA PHE A 180 6.78 7.56 -4.95
C PHE A 180 7.76 6.84 -5.90
N PRO A 181 7.94 5.51 -5.85
CA PRO A 181 8.93 4.85 -6.70
C PRO A 181 8.58 4.98 -8.19
N VAL A 182 7.28 5.03 -8.53
CA VAL A 182 6.86 5.30 -9.91
C VAL A 182 7.30 6.69 -10.35
N THR A 183 6.91 7.74 -9.63
CA THR A 183 7.26 9.12 -10.02
C THR A 183 8.76 9.38 -9.97
N TRP A 184 9.46 8.80 -8.99
CA TRP A 184 10.92 8.86 -8.89
C TRP A 184 11.60 8.32 -10.15
N THR A 185 11.16 7.16 -10.64
CA THR A 185 11.68 6.57 -11.89
C THR A 185 11.56 7.55 -13.07
N PHE A 186 10.44 8.28 -13.21
CA PHE A 186 10.28 9.25 -14.31
C PHE A 186 11.10 10.52 -14.12
N VAL A 187 11.20 10.99 -12.89
CA VAL A 187 11.97 12.21 -12.57
C VAL A 187 13.46 11.98 -12.88
N GLU A 188 13.99 10.80 -12.58
CA GLU A 188 15.38 10.44 -12.92
C GLU A 188 15.66 10.42 -14.43
N LEU A 189 14.64 10.25 -15.28
CA LEU A 189 14.82 10.24 -16.74
C LEU A 189 15.02 11.65 -17.33
N VAL A 190 14.65 12.72 -16.61
CA VAL A 190 14.61 14.08 -17.14
C VAL A 190 15.44 15.01 -16.26
N SER A 191 16.51 15.57 -16.81
CA SER A 191 17.28 16.65 -16.22
C SER A 191 16.99 17.96 -16.95
N ILE A 192 16.74 19.03 -16.20
CA ILE A 192 16.44 20.35 -16.76
C ILE A 192 17.56 21.27 -16.31
N ASP A 193 18.45 21.62 -17.23
CA ASP A 193 19.54 22.56 -17.01
C ASP A 193 19.10 23.95 -17.51
N VAL A 194 19.20 24.94 -16.62
CA VAL A 194 18.87 26.34 -16.95
C VAL A 194 20.16 27.14 -16.98
N GLU A 195 20.72 27.35 -18.17
CA GLU A 195 21.84 28.24 -18.36
C GLU A 195 21.33 29.66 -18.65
N ILE A 196 21.70 30.64 -17.81
CA ILE A 196 21.46 32.06 -18.08
C ILE A 196 22.79 32.63 -18.61
N PRO A 197 22.85 33.20 -19.84
CA PRO A 197 21.76 33.68 -20.71
C PRO A 197 21.34 32.70 -21.83
N GLY A 198 21.77 31.42 -21.77
CA GLY A 198 21.71 30.44 -22.86
C GLY A 198 20.40 29.64 -23.09
N GLY A 199 19.39 29.76 -22.23
CA GLY A 199 18.09 29.10 -22.41
C GLY A 199 17.89 27.83 -21.59
N LEU A 200 16.78 27.12 -21.85
CA LEU A 200 16.39 25.87 -21.18
C LEU A 200 16.94 24.68 -21.98
N ALA A 201 17.90 23.94 -21.41
CA ALA A 201 18.38 22.68 -21.96
C ALA A 201 17.71 21.51 -21.22
N ILE A 202 16.93 20.70 -21.94
CA ILE A 202 16.38 19.45 -21.40
C ILE A 202 17.32 18.34 -21.81
N THR A 203 18.03 17.78 -20.83
CA THR A 203 18.95 16.67 -21.02
C THR A 203 18.32 15.39 -20.45
N PHE A 204 18.51 14.27 -21.14
CA PHE A 204 18.04 12.97 -20.65
C PHE A 204 19.20 12.24 -19.98
N ALA A 205 19.15 12.14 -18.66
CA ALA A 205 20.19 11.46 -17.88
C ALA A 205 20.31 9.98 -18.28
N PRO A 206 21.53 9.41 -18.26
CA PRO A 206 21.71 7.98 -18.48
C PRO A 206 21.11 7.21 -17.30
N ILE A 207 20.23 6.25 -17.59
CA ILE A 207 19.65 5.37 -16.58
C ILE A 207 20.79 4.50 -16.02
N ARG A 208 21.13 4.68 -14.74
CA ARG A 208 22.15 3.85 -14.08
C ARG A 208 21.50 2.58 -13.55
N LEU A 209 22.26 1.48 -13.56
CA LEU A 209 21.79 0.21 -13.00
C LEU A 209 21.44 0.36 -11.50
N THR A 210 22.17 1.22 -10.79
CA THR A 210 21.93 1.56 -9.37
C THR A 210 20.54 2.14 -9.13
N ASP A 211 20.09 3.02 -10.03
CA ASP A 211 18.81 3.74 -9.92
C ASP A 211 17.64 2.77 -10.16
N ILE A 212 17.82 1.86 -11.14
CA ILE A 212 16.89 0.76 -11.39
C ILE A 212 16.81 -0.17 -10.17
N ILE A 213 17.96 -0.60 -9.63
CA ILE A 213 18.00 -1.50 -8.46
C ILE A 213 17.30 -0.85 -7.26
N PHE A 214 17.55 0.43 -7.01
CA PHE A 214 16.91 1.17 -5.92
C PHE A 214 15.38 1.25 -6.10
N SER A 215 14.92 1.69 -7.28
CA SER A 215 13.50 1.84 -7.60
C SER A 215 12.75 0.51 -7.58
N VAL A 216 13.31 -0.54 -8.20
CA VAL A 216 12.74 -1.90 -8.19
C VAL A 216 12.75 -2.48 -6.79
N GLY A 217 13.81 -2.26 -6.00
CA GLY A 217 13.89 -2.68 -4.60
C GLY A 217 12.77 -2.10 -3.76
N LEU A 218 12.50 -0.80 -3.89
CA LEU A 218 11.35 -0.17 -3.23
C LEU A 218 10.02 -0.76 -3.69
N ILE A 219 9.81 -0.91 -4.99
CA ILE A 219 8.58 -1.53 -5.53
C ILE A 219 8.35 -2.91 -4.92
N LEU A 220 9.38 -3.76 -4.86
CA LEU A 220 9.30 -5.09 -4.27
C LEU A 220 8.94 -5.06 -2.78
N VAL A 221 9.57 -4.16 -2.00
CA VAL A 221 9.24 -3.96 -0.59
C VAL A 221 7.77 -3.57 -0.43
N GLY A 222 7.28 -2.65 -1.27
CA GLY A 222 5.88 -2.25 -1.31
C GLY A 222 4.92 -3.41 -1.57
N ILE A 223 5.23 -4.25 -2.56
CA ILE A 223 4.45 -5.44 -2.92
C ILE A 223 4.41 -6.42 -1.75
N VAL A 224 5.58 -6.77 -1.19
CA VAL A 224 5.66 -7.74 -0.09
C VAL A 224 4.83 -7.25 1.10
N LEU A 225 4.99 -5.98 1.50
CA LEU A 225 4.23 -5.39 2.60
C LEU A 225 2.73 -5.31 2.32
N PHE A 226 2.33 -5.09 1.07
CA PHE A 226 0.91 -5.10 0.68
C PHE A 226 0.28 -6.48 0.82
N PHE A 227 1.00 -7.56 0.51
CA PHE A 227 0.47 -8.92 0.63
C PHE A 227 0.30 -9.39 2.08
N LEU A 228 1.07 -8.86 3.04
CA LEU A 228 0.96 -9.20 4.46
C LEU A 228 -0.49 -9.16 4.97
N PRO A 229 -1.19 -8.01 4.96
CA PRO A 229 -2.56 -7.93 5.48
C PRO A 229 -3.54 -8.83 4.72
N LEU A 230 -3.37 -8.98 3.41
CA LEU A 230 -4.27 -9.78 2.58
C LEU A 230 -4.24 -11.27 2.95
N LEU A 231 -3.04 -11.79 3.23
CA LEU A 231 -2.88 -13.19 3.63
C LEU A 231 -3.60 -13.49 4.94
N SER A 232 -3.55 -12.56 5.92
CA SER A 232 -4.27 -12.75 7.17
C SER A 232 -5.78 -12.69 6.98
N ILE A 233 -6.28 -11.70 6.23
CA ILE A 233 -7.72 -11.51 6.02
C ILE A 233 -8.29 -12.69 5.21
N ARG A 234 -7.56 -13.16 4.18
CA ARG A 234 -7.96 -14.34 3.40
C ARG A 234 -8.07 -15.58 4.27
N LYS A 235 -7.07 -15.86 5.12
CA LYS A 235 -7.14 -17.00 6.06
C LYS A 235 -8.39 -16.90 6.93
N ARG A 236 -8.69 -15.71 7.47
CA ARG A 236 -9.88 -15.49 8.30
C ARG A 236 -11.20 -15.69 7.56
N LEU A 237 -11.31 -15.19 6.32
CA LEU A 237 -12.49 -15.43 5.47
C LEU A 237 -12.67 -16.92 5.16
N LEU A 238 -11.57 -17.64 4.92
CA LEU A 238 -11.60 -19.08 4.68
C LEU A 238 -11.99 -19.87 5.94
N ASP A 239 -11.49 -19.48 7.10
CA ASP A 239 -11.83 -20.11 8.38
C ASP A 239 -13.29 -19.88 8.73
N ALA A 240 -13.80 -18.65 8.56
CA ALA A 240 -15.20 -18.33 8.74
C ALA A 240 -16.10 -19.13 7.77
N LYS A 241 -15.70 -19.20 6.49
CA LYS A 241 -16.40 -20.02 5.48
C LYS A 241 -16.41 -21.51 5.87
N ARG A 242 -15.30 -22.04 6.39
CA ARG A 242 -15.21 -23.43 6.87
C ARG A 242 -16.08 -23.67 8.09
N GLN A 243 -16.12 -22.73 9.04
CA GLN A 243 -16.93 -22.83 10.24
C GLN A 243 -18.42 -22.84 9.90
N GLU A 244 -18.87 -21.93 9.04
CA GLU A 244 -20.26 -21.90 8.54
C GLU A 244 -20.60 -23.18 7.74
N LEU A 245 -19.70 -23.63 6.85
CA LEU A 245 -19.88 -24.89 6.12
C LEU A 245 -19.93 -26.11 7.03
N SER A 246 -19.13 -26.13 8.11
CA SER A 246 -19.10 -27.24 9.07
C SER A 246 -20.39 -27.35 9.89
N TRP A 247 -21.16 -26.26 10.00
CA TRP A 247 -22.49 -26.29 10.62
C TRP A 247 -23.59 -26.75 9.64
N VAL A 248 -23.45 -26.44 8.34
CA VAL A 248 -24.43 -26.82 7.31
C VAL A 248 -24.25 -28.25 6.81
N THR A 249 -23.00 -28.74 6.71
CA THR A 249 -22.70 -30.08 6.18
C THR A 249 -23.36 -31.22 6.97
N PRO A 250 -23.35 -31.23 8.32
CA PRO A 250 -24.01 -32.26 9.11
C PRO A 250 -25.53 -32.23 8.91
N ARG A 251 -26.15 -31.03 8.92
CA ARG A 251 -27.59 -30.86 8.67
C ARG A 251 -28.00 -31.40 7.31
N TYR A 252 -27.22 -31.11 6.27
CA TYR A 252 -27.42 -31.63 4.92
C TYR A 252 -27.34 -33.16 4.87
N THR A 253 -26.33 -33.76 5.51
CA THR A 253 -26.17 -35.21 5.56
C THR A 253 -27.31 -35.89 6.33
N THR A 254 -27.80 -35.30 7.43
CA THR A 254 -28.97 -35.83 8.15
C THR A 254 -30.26 -35.73 7.35
N VAL A 255 -30.48 -34.64 6.60
CA VAL A 255 -31.68 -34.49 5.76
C VAL A 255 -31.64 -35.48 4.59
N ILE A 256 -30.50 -35.63 3.91
CA ILE A 256 -30.33 -36.63 2.84
C ILE A 256 -30.43 -38.06 3.37
N ALA A 257 -29.87 -38.36 4.54
CA ALA A 257 -29.97 -39.68 5.16
C ALA A 257 -31.43 -40.02 5.48
N LYS A 258 -32.18 -39.09 6.09
CA LYS A 258 -33.62 -39.25 6.33
C LYS A 258 -34.42 -39.43 5.04
N LEU A 259 -34.08 -38.70 3.98
CA LEU A 259 -34.70 -38.88 2.65
C LEU A 259 -34.41 -40.28 2.10
N LYS A 260 -33.17 -40.75 2.20
CA LYS A 260 -32.75 -42.05 1.66
C LYS A 260 -33.32 -43.23 2.47
N GLU A 261 -33.59 -43.06 3.76
CA GLU A 261 -34.26 -44.04 4.62
C GLU A 261 -35.78 -44.09 4.45
N GLN A 262 -36.43 -43.00 4.02
CA GLN A 262 -37.88 -42.96 3.78
C GLN A 262 -38.28 -43.42 2.37
N VAL A 263 -37.34 -43.40 1.41
CA VAL A 263 -37.57 -43.87 0.03
C VAL A 263 -37.81 -45.40 -0.09
N PRO A 264 -37.32 -46.32 0.76
CA PRO A 264 -37.55 -47.75 0.57
C PRO A 264 -38.82 -48.30 1.23
N LYS A 265 -39.54 -47.56 2.10
CA LYS A 265 -40.66 -48.14 2.84
C LYS A 265 -41.86 -47.17 3.00
N THR A 266 -43.03 -47.68 2.59
CA THR A 266 -44.41 -47.26 2.92
C THR A 266 -45.17 -46.28 1.99
N ALA A 267 -46.50 -46.43 2.04
CA ALA A 267 -47.50 -46.35 0.96
C ALA A 267 -48.00 -44.93 0.56
N GLN A 268 -49.01 -44.88 -0.30
CA GLN A 268 -49.05 -44.06 -1.52
C GLN A 268 -49.71 -42.65 -1.42
N GLU A 269 -50.40 -42.25 -0.33
CA GLU A 269 -51.28 -41.05 -0.40
C GLU A 269 -50.82 -39.81 0.40
N ASP A 270 -50.11 -39.95 1.52
CA ASP A 270 -49.50 -38.80 2.24
C ASP A 270 -48.21 -38.27 1.56
N LYS A 271 -47.75 -38.98 0.53
CA LYS A 271 -46.50 -38.74 -0.19
C LYS A 271 -46.44 -37.38 -0.86
N ALA A 272 -47.51 -36.88 -1.48
CA ALA A 272 -47.42 -35.68 -2.30
C ALA A 272 -47.02 -34.46 -1.46
N ASN A 273 -47.72 -34.19 -0.35
CA ASN A 273 -47.44 -33.04 0.51
C ASN A 273 -46.11 -33.17 1.28
N GLN A 274 -45.79 -34.37 1.76
CA GLN A 274 -44.57 -34.58 2.56
C GLN A 274 -43.31 -34.59 1.71
N THR A 275 -43.39 -35.15 0.49
CA THR A 275 -42.28 -35.18 -0.46
C THR A 275 -42.07 -33.82 -1.14
N GLN A 276 -43.12 -33.00 -1.25
CA GLN A 276 -43.06 -31.61 -1.70
C GLN A 276 -42.46 -30.69 -0.61
N ALA A 277 -42.81 -30.90 0.67
CA ALA A 277 -42.17 -30.21 1.80
C ALA A 277 -40.67 -30.56 1.92
N LEU A 278 -40.31 -31.82 1.69
CA LEU A 278 -38.91 -32.28 1.66
C LEU A 278 -38.14 -31.76 0.44
N ALA A 279 -38.80 -31.65 -0.71
CA ALA A 279 -38.23 -31.05 -1.92
C ALA A 279 -37.99 -29.54 -1.74
N ASP A 280 -38.92 -28.84 -1.09
CA ASP A 280 -38.76 -27.44 -0.69
C ASP A 280 -37.65 -27.26 0.35
N GLU A 281 -37.51 -28.17 1.31
CA GLU A 281 -36.40 -28.16 2.25
C GLU A 281 -35.06 -28.40 1.52
N LEU A 282 -35.03 -29.29 0.52
CA LEU A 282 -33.83 -29.56 -0.28
C LEU A 282 -33.45 -28.38 -1.19
N THR A 283 -34.42 -27.66 -1.76
CA THR A 283 -34.17 -26.43 -2.55
C THR A 283 -33.70 -25.30 -1.64
N ILE A 284 -34.28 -25.13 -0.46
CA ILE A 284 -33.80 -24.17 0.56
C ILE A 284 -32.35 -24.49 0.94
N VAL A 285 -32.00 -25.76 1.17
CA VAL A 285 -30.62 -26.12 1.54
C VAL A 285 -29.65 -25.98 0.37
N ARG A 286 -30.05 -26.30 -0.87
CA ARG A 286 -29.25 -26.01 -2.07
C ARG A 286 -29.02 -24.52 -2.27
N GLN A 287 -30.04 -23.71 -2.00
CA GLN A 287 -29.98 -22.26 -2.11
C GLN A 287 -29.05 -21.68 -1.04
N ILE A 288 -29.11 -22.19 0.20
CA ILE A 288 -28.14 -21.89 1.27
C ILE A 288 -26.72 -22.32 0.85
N GLN A 289 -26.54 -23.49 0.26
CA GLN A 289 -25.24 -23.98 -0.21
C GLN A 289 -24.67 -23.11 -1.35
N GLN A 290 -25.52 -22.69 -2.30
CA GLN A 290 -25.14 -21.77 -3.37
C GLN A 290 -24.82 -20.36 -2.84
N ASP A 291 -25.56 -19.89 -1.83
CA ASP A 291 -25.28 -18.61 -1.19
C ASP A 291 -23.97 -18.68 -0.38
N ILE A 292 -23.67 -19.78 0.31
CA ILE A 292 -22.37 -19.99 0.97
C ILE A 292 -21.23 -20.08 -0.05
N GLN A 293 -21.46 -20.65 -1.24
CA GLN A 293 -20.48 -20.63 -2.32
C GLN A 293 -20.21 -19.21 -2.84
N ARG A 294 -21.18 -18.29 -2.73
CA ARG A 294 -21.02 -16.86 -3.06
C ARG A 294 -20.22 -16.05 -2.02
N ILE A 295 -19.78 -16.64 -0.90
CA ILE A 295 -18.81 -16.01 0.00
C ILE A 295 -17.52 -15.71 -0.77
N GLN A 296 -17.18 -14.42 -0.82
CA GLN A 296 -16.00 -13.91 -1.52
C GLN A 296 -14.73 -14.51 -0.90
N SER A 297 -13.86 -15.10 -1.73
CA SER A 297 -12.61 -15.72 -1.28
C SER A 297 -11.50 -14.71 -0.95
N TRP A 298 -11.69 -13.46 -1.36
CA TRP A 298 -10.78 -12.34 -1.13
C TRP A 298 -11.58 -11.11 -0.68
N PRO A 299 -11.01 -10.23 0.16
CA PRO A 299 -11.69 -9.04 0.68
C PRO A 299 -11.82 -7.89 -0.34
N PHE A 300 -11.52 -8.15 -1.63
CA PHE A 300 -11.54 -7.17 -2.72
C PHE A 300 -11.84 -7.85 -4.06
N ASP A 301 -12.36 -7.06 -5.00
CA ASP A 301 -12.61 -7.50 -6.38
C ASP A 301 -11.29 -7.60 -7.16
N VAL A 302 -11.17 -8.65 -7.99
CA VAL A 302 -9.97 -8.93 -8.82
C VAL A 302 -9.60 -7.73 -9.71
N GLY A 303 -10.58 -6.94 -10.14
CA GLY A 303 -10.36 -5.73 -10.93
C GLY A 303 -9.61 -4.60 -10.21
N VAL A 304 -9.58 -4.59 -8.88
CA VAL A 304 -8.81 -3.58 -8.12
C VAL A 304 -7.33 -3.98 -8.04
N VAL A 305 -7.05 -5.27 -7.93
CA VAL A 305 -5.67 -5.80 -7.99
C VAL A 305 -5.08 -5.60 -9.37
N SER A 306 -5.86 -5.84 -10.44
CA SER A 306 -5.38 -5.61 -11.80
C SER A 306 -5.03 -4.13 -12.02
N ARG A 307 -5.87 -3.18 -11.57
CA ARG A 307 -5.56 -1.74 -11.64
C ARG A 307 -4.29 -1.36 -10.88
N LEU A 308 -4.08 -1.92 -9.69
CA LEU A 308 -2.85 -1.69 -8.92
C LEU A 308 -1.62 -2.28 -9.63
N ALA A 309 -1.74 -3.49 -10.18
CA ALA A 309 -0.67 -4.09 -10.98
C ALA A 309 -0.36 -3.24 -12.20
N THR A 310 -1.37 -2.71 -12.90
CA THR A 310 -1.19 -1.78 -14.01
C THR A 310 -0.44 -0.52 -13.55
N ILE A 311 -0.87 0.13 -12.47
CA ILE A 311 -0.23 1.34 -11.95
C ILE A 311 1.21 1.09 -11.50
N LEU A 312 1.53 -0.11 -11.01
CA LEU A 312 2.86 -0.42 -10.52
C LEU A 312 3.83 -0.88 -11.61
N VAL A 313 3.32 -1.62 -12.61
CA VAL A 313 4.14 -2.29 -13.63
C VAL A 313 4.23 -1.47 -14.91
N VAL A 314 3.13 -0.82 -15.33
CA VAL A 314 3.10 -0.09 -16.61
C VAL A 314 4.04 1.11 -16.61
N PRO A 315 4.08 1.97 -15.57
CA PRO A 315 4.95 3.14 -15.61
C PRO A 315 6.45 2.82 -15.76
N PRO A 316 7.07 1.90 -14.99
CA PRO A 316 8.48 1.57 -15.21
C PRO A 316 8.73 0.94 -16.59
N ILE A 317 7.83 0.09 -17.09
CA ILE A 317 7.93 -0.45 -18.45
C ILE A 317 7.85 0.66 -19.51
N LEU A 318 6.91 1.58 -19.37
CA LEU A 318 6.77 2.73 -20.28
C LEU A 318 7.97 3.66 -20.20
N GLY A 319 8.57 3.90 -19.02
CA GLY A 319 9.79 4.68 -18.89
C GLY A 319 10.95 4.06 -19.68
N VAL A 320 11.15 2.74 -19.52
CA VAL A 320 12.16 2.00 -20.28
C VAL A 320 11.86 2.01 -21.78
N LEU A 321 10.62 1.74 -22.18
CA LEU A 321 10.21 1.74 -23.59
C LEU A 321 10.33 3.12 -24.23
N ALA A 322 9.90 4.17 -23.54
CA ALA A 322 10.04 5.55 -24.00
C ALA A 322 11.51 5.87 -24.23
N ARG A 323 12.41 5.43 -23.33
CA ARG A 323 13.85 5.60 -23.52
C ARG A 323 14.39 4.80 -24.70
N VAL A 324 14.00 3.54 -24.87
CA VAL A 324 14.39 2.73 -26.04
C VAL A 324 13.94 3.40 -27.33
N LEU A 325 12.70 3.88 -27.38
CA LEU A 325 12.17 4.61 -28.54
C LEU A 325 12.93 5.91 -28.79
N ILE A 326 13.18 6.72 -27.76
CA ILE A 326 13.97 7.96 -27.87
C ILE A 326 15.37 7.64 -28.40
N LEU A 327 16.06 6.66 -27.84
CA LEU A 327 17.41 6.29 -28.28
C LEU A 327 17.42 5.81 -29.74
N VAL A 328 16.42 5.02 -30.16
CA VAL A 328 16.32 4.51 -31.53
C VAL A 328 15.95 5.63 -32.53
N PHE A 329 15.09 6.57 -32.15
CA PHE A 329 14.61 7.64 -33.06
C PHE A 329 15.47 8.90 -33.07
N LEU A 330 16.26 9.19 -32.02
CA LEU A 330 17.16 10.36 -31.96
C LEU A 330 18.62 10.05 -32.31
N HIS A 331 19.02 8.77 -32.45
CA HIS A 331 20.34 8.37 -32.98
C HIS A 331 20.28 7.88 -34.45
N LEU A 332 19.21 8.21 -35.18
CA LEU A 332 19.06 8.09 -36.64
C LEU A 332 18.96 9.49 -37.24
#